data_AF-A0AA35RAP9-F1
#
_entry.id   AF-A0AA35RAP9-F1
#
_cell.length_a   1.000
_cell.length_b   1.000
_cell.length_c   1.000
_cell.angle_alpha   90.00
_cell.angle_beta   90.00
_cell.angle_gamma   90.00
#
_symmetry.space_group_name_H-M   'P 1'
#
loop_
_entity.id
_entity.type
_entity.pdbx_description
1 polymer ?
#
loop_
_entity_poly.entity_id
_entity_poly.type
_entity_poly.pdbx_seq_one_letter_code
_entity_poly.pdbx_strand_id
1 'polypeptide(L)'
;MDQCLPGTQTRLLPLPGFGNVQLTLVPICECNCSSQMSLNHPSCGDRGSLVCGACDCSEGFYGEQCECDDELGPCLDDCFNRGTCDNCTRECISCDTYQDIKGGVFQIVGSFGERCQCDNSTGAGACPVGRDIDQVCSGRGECMCDGDKCDCDCECGTAPLSGQHYFEDDCGCDPDNCYNEQYPGVS
;
A
#
# COMPACT_ATOMS: atom_id res chain seq x y z
N MET A 1 25.14 -3.73 -3.83
CA MET A 1 26.32 -4.61 -3.92
C MET A 1 27.37 -3.78 -4.66
N ASP A 2 28.01 -2.81 -4.00
CA ASP A 2 28.68 -1.73 -4.75
C ASP A 2 30.07 -1.47 -4.19
N GLN A 3 31.03 -2.29 -4.62
CA GLN A 3 32.44 -1.97 -4.44
C GLN A 3 33.18 -2.30 -5.72
N CYS A 4 32.99 -1.47 -6.75
CA CYS A 4 33.95 -1.45 -7.84
C CYS A 4 35.15 -0.60 -7.43
N LEU A 5 36.35 -1.14 -7.60
CA LEU A 5 37.58 -0.41 -7.32
C LEU A 5 37.69 0.76 -8.31
N PRO A 6 38.08 1.95 -7.86
CA PRO A 6 38.24 3.09 -8.75
C PRO A 6 39.49 2.89 -9.62
N GLY A 7 39.26 2.64 -10.91
CA GLY A 7 40.29 2.60 -11.95
C GLY A 7 41.35 1.49 -11.80
N THR A 8 42.30 1.48 -12.72
CA THR A 8 43.40 0.52 -12.75
C THR A 8 44.38 0.80 -11.61
N GLN A 9 44.65 -0.22 -10.79
CA GLN A 9 45.63 -0.12 -9.70
C GLN A 9 46.86 -0.95 -10.01
N THR A 10 48.03 -0.32 -9.84
CA THR A 10 49.29 -1.03 -9.92
C THR A 10 49.91 -1.14 -8.52
N ARG A 11 50.35 -2.34 -8.17
CA ARG A 11 51.03 -2.65 -6.91
C ARG A 11 52.34 -3.34 -7.20
N LEU A 12 53.38 -2.97 -6.47
CA LEU A 12 54.69 -3.60 -6.58
C LEU A 12 54.88 -4.52 -5.37
N LEU A 13 55.12 -5.80 -5.62
CA LEU A 13 55.35 -6.82 -4.61
C LEU A 13 56.83 -7.18 -4.60
N PRO A 14 57.60 -6.75 -3.58
CA PRO A 14 59.00 -7.14 -3.47
C PRO A 14 59.11 -8.62 -3.11
N LEU A 15 59.95 -9.34 -3.86
CA LEU A 15 60.32 -10.73 -3.61
C LEU A 15 61.80 -10.76 -3.18
N PRO A 16 62.08 -10.95 -1.88
CA PRO A 16 63.44 -11.00 -1.37
C PRO A 16 64.27 -12.04 -2.13
N GLY A 17 65.38 -11.58 -2.73
CA GLY A 17 66.28 -12.44 -3.53
C GLY A 17 65.90 -12.61 -5.00
N PHE A 18 64.72 -12.14 -5.44
CA PHE A 18 64.20 -12.34 -6.81
C PHE A 18 63.72 -11.06 -7.51
N GLY A 19 63.78 -9.91 -6.83
CA GLY A 19 63.40 -8.62 -7.41
C GLY A 19 61.98 -8.20 -7.03
N ASN A 20 61.22 -7.66 -7.99
CA ASN A 20 59.87 -7.15 -7.75
C ASN A 20 58.89 -7.69 -8.79
N VAL A 21 57.66 -8.01 -8.36
CA VAL A 21 56.54 -8.35 -9.24
C VAL A 21 55.58 -7.16 -9.30
N GLN A 22 55.23 -6.73 -10.51
CA GLN A 22 54.23 -5.70 -10.71
C GLN A 22 52.86 -6.35 -10.94
N LEU A 23 51.93 -6.08 -10.02
CA LEU A 23 50.55 -6.52 -10.10
C LEU A 23 49.69 -5.36 -10.63
N THR A 24 49.04 -5.56 -11.77
CA THR A 24 48.09 -4.60 -12.34
C THR A 24 46.67 -5.17 -12.20
N LEU A 25 45.85 -4.50 -11.42
CA LEU A 25 44.44 -4.81 -11.20
C LEU A 25 43.60 -3.88 -12.07
N VAL A 26 42.87 -4.46 -13.02
CA VAL A 26 41.92 -3.73 -13.88
C VAL A 26 40.51 -4.15 -13.47
N PRO A 27 39.74 -3.28 -12.81
CA PRO A 27 38.37 -3.60 -12.42
C PRO A 27 37.47 -3.59 -13.66
N ILE A 28 36.62 -4.61 -13.79
CA ILE A 28 35.60 -4.72 -14.84
C ILE A 28 34.24 -4.47 -14.17
N CYS A 29 33.79 -3.22 -14.19
CA CYS A 29 32.54 -2.78 -13.54
C CYS A 29 31.36 -2.74 -14.52
N GLU A 30 31.65 -2.48 -15.79
CA GLU A 30 30.64 -2.27 -16.81
C GLU A 30 30.37 -3.56 -17.57
N CYS A 31 29.11 -3.78 -17.92
CA CYS A 31 28.75 -4.86 -18.82
C CYS A 31 29.01 -4.43 -20.27
N ASN A 32 29.41 -5.37 -21.13
CA ASN A 32 29.60 -5.07 -22.55
C ASN A 32 28.32 -4.50 -23.22
N CYS A 33 27.14 -4.88 -22.72
CA CYS A 33 25.85 -4.37 -23.21
C CYS A 33 25.57 -2.91 -22.79
N SER A 34 26.29 -2.34 -21.83
CA SER A 34 26.16 -0.93 -21.44
C SER A 34 26.50 0.02 -22.58
N SER A 35 27.35 -0.43 -23.51
CA SER A 35 27.69 0.31 -24.74
C SER A 35 26.55 0.36 -25.78
N GLN A 36 25.52 -0.49 -25.62
CA GLN A 36 24.35 -0.57 -26.52
C GLN A 36 23.14 0.15 -25.93
N MET A 37 23.37 1.14 -25.05
CA MET A 37 22.32 1.95 -24.47
C MET A 37 21.50 2.64 -25.56
N SER A 38 20.18 2.52 -25.49
CA SER A 38 19.26 3.32 -26.30
C SER A 38 18.58 4.34 -25.40
N LEU A 39 18.91 5.62 -25.61
CA LEU A 39 18.27 6.73 -24.90
C LEU A 39 16.79 6.84 -25.27
N ASN A 40 15.95 7.22 -24.31
CA ASN A 40 14.50 7.43 -24.46
C ASN A 40 13.84 6.30 -25.26
N HIS A 41 14.05 5.07 -24.80
CA HIS A 41 13.54 3.90 -25.52
C HIS A 41 12.04 3.73 -25.27
N PRO A 42 11.23 3.36 -26.29
CA PRO A 42 9.78 3.21 -26.13
C PRO A 42 9.36 2.18 -25.09
N SER A 43 10.15 1.11 -24.91
CA SER A 43 9.93 0.12 -23.84
C SER A 43 10.14 0.67 -22.43
N CYS A 44 10.71 1.87 -22.31
CA CYS A 44 10.90 2.61 -21.06
C CYS A 44 10.02 3.87 -21.04
N GLY A 45 8.87 3.83 -21.72
CA GLY A 45 7.89 4.92 -21.74
C GLY A 45 8.42 6.24 -22.33
N ASP A 46 9.48 6.19 -23.14
CA ASP A 46 10.25 7.36 -23.60
C ASP A 46 10.81 8.24 -22.46
N ARG A 47 10.85 7.70 -21.24
CA ARG A 47 11.25 8.36 -19.97
C ARG A 47 12.51 7.75 -19.37
N GLY A 48 13.13 6.81 -20.05
CA GLY A 48 14.37 6.17 -19.62
C GLY A 48 15.17 5.61 -20.78
N SER A 49 16.36 5.15 -20.46
CA SER A 49 17.27 4.51 -21.40
C SER A 49 17.21 3.00 -21.24
N LEU A 50 17.12 2.26 -22.34
CA LEU A 50 17.22 0.80 -22.28
C LEU A 50 18.69 0.39 -22.22
N VAL A 51 19.10 -0.25 -21.13
CA VAL A 51 20.46 -0.72 -20.88
C VAL A 51 20.43 -2.20 -20.55
N CYS A 52 21.10 -3.03 -21.35
CA CYS A 52 21.20 -4.47 -21.10
C CYS A 52 19.84 -5.20 -20.94
N GLY A 53 18.75 -4.66 -21.51
CA GLY A 53 17.41 -5.23 -21.43
C GLY A 53 16.57 -4.75 -20.24
N ALA A 54 17.09 -3.84 -19.41
CA ALA A 54 16.35 -3.17 -18.35
C ALA A 54 16.30 -1.65 -18.60
N CYS A 55 15.31 -0.98 -18.02
CA CYS A 55 15.17 0.47 -18.11
C CYS A 55 15.97 1.18 -17.01
N ASP A 56 16.78 2.15 -17.43
CA ASP A 56 17.45 3.13 -16.59
C ASP A 56 16.66 4.44 -16.68
N CYS A 57 15.79 4.68 -15.71
CA CYS A 57 14.81 5.77 -15.74
C CYS A 57 15.46 7.14 -15.54
N SER A 58 14.91 8.14 -16.21
CA SER A 58 15.30 9.53 -15.98
C SER A 58 14.93 9.95 -14.56
N GLU A 59 15.61 10.99 -14.06
CA GLU A 59 15.34 11.55 -12.73
C GLU A 59 13.84 11.85 -12.54
N GLY A 60 13.28 11.39 -11.43
CA GLY A 60 11.85 11.51 -11.10
C GLY A 60 10.95 10.39 -11.66
N PHE A 61 11.47 9.48 -12.49
CA PHE A 61 10.72 8.33 -12.98
C PHE A 61 11.26 7.02 -12.43
N TYR A 62 10.36 6.05 -12.22
CA TYR A 62 10.68 4.72 -11.74
C TYR A 62 9.67 3.69 -12.26
N GLY A 63 9.85 2.43 -11.89
CA GLY A 63 9.09 1.31 -12.45
C GLY A 63 9.90 0.51 -13.46
N GLU A 64 9.37 -0.63 -13.88
CA GLU A 64 10.08 -1.53 -14.81
C GLU A 64 10.26 -0.89 -16.20
N GLN A 65 9.31 -0.02 -16.57
CA GLN A 65 9.24 0.69 -17.85
C GLN A 65 9.24 2.22 -17.66
N CYS A 66 9.66 2.74 -16.50
CA CYS A 66 9.63 4.17 -16.18
C CYS A 66 8.23 4.80 -16.29
N GLU A 67 7.21 3.99 -16.01
CA GLU A 67 5.80 4.34 -16.07
C GLU A 67 5.35 5.21 -14.88
N CYS A 68 6.08 5.13 -13.76
CA CYS A 68 5.79 5.83 -12.52
C CYS A 68 6.55 7.17 -12.45
N ASP A 69 5.93 8.18 -11.84
CA ASP A 69 6.45 9.55 -11.75
C ASP A 69 6.35 10.04 -10.29
N ASP A 70 7.45 10.56 -9.75
CA ASP A 70 7.52 11.14 -8.40
C ASP A 70 6.79 12.49 -8.28
N GLU A 71 6.53 13.19 -9.40
CA GLU A 71 5.76 14.46 -9.39
C GLU A 71 4.29 14.27 -9.04
N LEU A 72 3.78 13.04 -9.14
CA LEU A 72 2.41 12.70 -8.75
C LEU A 72 2.12 12.98 -7.26
N GLY A 73 3.17 13.20 -6.46
CA GLY A 73 3.08 13.49 -5.04
C GLY A 73 2.60 12.28 -4.25
N PRO A 74 2.64 12.35 -2.91
CA PRO A 74 2.13 11.28 -2.09
C PRO A 74 0.61 11.17 -2.27
N CYS A 75 0.12 9.97 -2.56
CA CYS A 75 -1.32 9.66 -2.71
C CYS A 75 -2.10 9.63 -1.37
N LEU A 76 -1.83 10.63 -0.52
CA LEU A 76 -2.39 10.85 0.81
C LEU A 76 -3.92 10.71 0.85
N ASP A 77 -4.61 11.37 -0.08
CA ASP A 77 -6.07 11.38 -0.12
C ASP A 77 -6.66 10.14 -0.84
N ASP A 78 -5.86 9.40 -1.60
CA ASP A 78 -6.37 8.28 -2.39
C ASP A 78 -6.80 7.10 -1.50
N CYS A 79 -6.14 6.93 -0.35
CA CYS A 79 -6.48 5.95 0.69
C CYS A 79 -7.04 6.60 1.96
N PHE A 80 -7.73 7.75 1.85
CA PHE A 80 -8.32 8.48 2.98
C PHE A 80 -7.33 8.81 4.11
N ASN A 81 -6.04 8.94 3.81
CA ASN A 81 -4.96 9.08 4.80
C ASN A 81 -4.93 7.94 5.85
N ARG A 82 -5.49 6.78 5.50
CA ARG A 82 -5.63 5.59 6.35
C ARG A 82 -4.94 4.34 5.78
N GLY A 83 -4.16 4.52 4.72
CA GLY A 83 -3.49 3.41 4.05
C GLY A 83 -2.15 3.78 3.45
N THR A 84 -1.47 2.75 2.99
CA THR A 84 -0.26 2.82 2.17
C THR A 84 -0.70 2.68 0.72
N CYS A 85 -0.30 3.63 -0.10
CA CYS A 85 -0.67 3.68 -1.51
C CYS A 85 0.56 3.50 -2.40
N ASP A 86 0.33 2.85 -3.54
CA ASP A 86 1.27 2.83 -4.64
C ASP A 86 1.20 4.15 -5.41
N ASN A 87 2.24 4.98 -5.31
CA ASN A 87 2.30 6.23 -6.07
C ASN A 87 2.25 6.02 -7.59
N CYS A 88 2.58 4.81 -8.08
CA CYS A 88 2.55 4.47 -9.48
C CYS A 88 1.16 4.11 -9.99
N THR A 89 0.48 3.15 -9.35
CA THR A 89 -0.84 2.67 -9.79
C THR A 89 -2.00 3.50 -9.23
N ARG A 90 -1.74 4.35 -8.21
CA ARG A 90 -2.76 5.05 -7.42
C ARG A 90 -3.73 4.11 -6.71
N GLU A 91 -3.26 2.90 -6.39
CA GLU A 91 -4.03 1.90 -5.66
C GLU A 91 -3.57 1.80 -4.20
N CYS A 92 -4.51 1.49 -3.31
CA CYS A 92 -4.21 1.24 -1.90
C CYS A 92 -3.68 -0.17 -1.72
N ILE A 93 -2.42 -0.30 -1.33
CA ILE A 93 -1.74 -1.60 -1.14
C ILE A 93 -2.05 -2.18 0.25
N SER A 94 -2.26 -1.34 1.25
CA SER A 94 -2.49 -1.75 2.64
C SER A 94 -3.29 -0.71 3.41
N CYS A 95 -4.23 -1.15 4.24
CA CYS A 95 -4.95 -0.30 5.20
C CYS A 95 -4.48 -0.50 6.65
N ASP A 96 -3.52 -1.41 6.88
CA ASP A 96 -2.96 -1.67 8.20
C ASP A 96 -1.86 -0.68 8.59
N THR A 97 -1.37 0.08 7.59
CA THR A 97 -0.28 1.03 7.77
C THR A 97 -0.52 2.29 6.95
N TYR A 98 -0.10 3.43 7.50
CA TYR A 98 -0.05 4.70 6.80
C TYR A 98 1.37 5.24 6.78
N GLN A 99 1.78 5.79 5.63
CA GLN A 99 3.09 6.39 5.44
C GLN A 99 2.98 7.90 5.36
N ASP A 100 3.71 8.62 6.21
CA ASP A 100 3.74 10.07 6.19
C ASP A 100 4.68 10.63 5.10
N ILE A 101 4.57 11.95 4.87
CA ILE A 101 5.41 12.68 3.90
C ILE A 101 6.92 12.69 4.23
N LYS A 102 7.32 12.19 5.40
CA LYS A 102 8.72 12.04 5.82
C LYS A 102 9.19 10.58 5.73
N GLY A 103 8.36 9.68 5.20
CA GLY A 103 8.63 8.26 5.09
C GLY A 103 8.42 7.47 6.39
N GLY A 104 7.82 8.08 7.42
CA GLY A 104 7.45 7.39 8.65
C GLY A 104 6.25 6.48 8.43
N VAL A 105 6.37 5.20 8.83
CA VAL A 105 5.30 4.22 8.73
C VAL A 105 4.63 4.05 10.10
N PHE A 106 3.31 4.23 10.15
CA PHE A 106 2.49 4.11 11.35
C PHE A 106 1.47 2.97 11.16
N GLN A 107 1.20 2.21 12.22
CA GLN A 107 0.14 1.20 12.19
C GLN A 107 -1.23 1.84 12.39
N ILE A 108 -2.19 1.38 11.59
CA ILE A 108 -3.61 1.71 11.70
C ILE A 108 -4.34 0.43 12.05
N VAL A 109 -5.19 0.50 13.08
CA VAL A 109 -5.97 -0.65 13.53
C VAL A 109 -7.38 -0.48 13.04
N GLY A 110 -7.89 -1.46 12.30
CA GLY A 110 -9.30 -1.54 11.96
C GLY A 110 -9.73 -0.76 10.73
N SER A 111 -8.82 -0.26 9.89
CA SER A 111 -9.17 0.32 8.59
C SER A 111 -9.23 -0.74 7.48
N PHE A 112 -10.22 -0.64 6.60
CA PHE A 112 -10.48 -1.62 5.55
C PHE A 112 -11.27 -1.02 4.37
N GLY A 113 -11.49 -1.83 3.33
CA GLY A 113 -12.07 -1.40 2.06
C GLY A 113 -11.00 -1.14 0.99
N GLU A 114 -11.40 -1.13 -0.27
CA GLU A 114 -10.49 -0.98 -1.42
C GLU A 114 -9.66 0.31 -1.40
N ARG A 115 -10.13 1.32 -0.67
CA ARG A 115 -9.47 2.62 -0.49
C ARG A 115 -9.22 2.96 0.98
N CYS A 116 -9.28 2.00 1.89
CA CYS A 116 -9.19 2.25 3.34
C CYS A 116 -10.21 3.30 3.84
N GLN A 117 -11.35 3.38 3.16
CA GLN A 117 -12.42 4.35 3.39
C GLN A 117 -13.22 4.04 4.67
N CYS A 118 -13.06 2.84 5.19
CA CYS A 118 -13.78 2.34 6.35
C CYS A 118 -12.88 2.13 7.55
N ASP A 119 -13.47 2.25 8.73
CA ASP A 119 -12.82 1.99 10.00
C ASP A 119 -13.78 1.32 10.98
N ASN A 120 -13.27 0.41 11.80
CA ASN A 120 -14.00 -0.28 12.86
C ASN A 120 -14.00 0.53 14.18
N SER A 121 -13.58 1.79 14.14
CA SER A 121 -13.56 2.73 15.27
C SER A 121 -14.77 3.68 15.24
N THR A 122 -15.04 4.42 16.32
CA THR A 122 -16.13 5.43 16.34
C THR A 122 -15.70 6.70 15.59
N GLY A 123 -16.25 6.97 14.39
CA GLY A 123 -15.87 8.16 13.61
C GLY A 123 -16.56 8.29 12.24
N ALA A 124 -16.06 9.19 11.39
CA ALA A 124 -16.52 9.26 9.99
C ALA A 124 -15.97 8.05 9.20
N GLY A 125 -16.85 7.37 8.45
CA GLY A 125 -16.56 6.08 7.79
C GLY A 125 -16.54 4.91 8.77
N ALA A 126 -17.33 4.99 9.84
CA ALA A 126 -17.50 3.95 10.83
C ALA A 126 -18.90 3.34 10.78
N CYS A 127 -19.00 2.06 11.07
CA CYS A 127 -20.31 1.44 11.27
C CYS A 127 -21.01 1.98 12.52
N PRO A 128 -22.36 1.97 12.51
CA PRO A 128 -23.16 2.33 13.67
C PRO A 128 -22.78 1.50 14.91
N VAL A 129 -22.76 2.16 16.06
CA VAL A 129 -22.49 1.53 17.36
C VAL A 129 -23.81 1.40 18.10
N GLY A 130 -24.02 0.21 18.68
CA GLY A 130 -25.23 -0.11 19.43
C GLY A 130 -25.48 0.87 20.57
N ARG A 131 -26.72 1.36 20.69
CA ARG A 131 -27.10 2.27 21.80
C ARG A 131 -26.92 1.67 23.21
N ASP A 132 -27.02 0.34 23.31
CA ASP A 132 -27.03 -0.38 24.59
C ASP A 132 -25.68 -1.03 24.94
N ILE A 133 -24.84 -1.25 23.93
CA ILE A 133 -23.53 -1.88 24.05
C ILE A 133 -22.61 -1.14 23.11
N ASP A 134 -21.60 -0.45 23.66
CA ASP A 134 -20.57 0.32 22.94
C ASP A 134 -19.70 -0.60 22.04
N GLN A 135 -20.34 -1.29 21.11
CA GLN A 135 -19.79 -2.23 20.15
C GLN A 135 -20.37 -1.92 18.78
N VAL A 136 -19.49 -1.94 17.78
CA VAL A 136 -19.85 -1.81 16.37
C VAL A 136 -20.87 -2.88 16.00
N CYS A 137 -21.94 -2.48 15.31
CA CYS A 137 -23.06 -3.34 14.94
C CYS A 137 -23.66 -4.11 16.13
N SER A 138 -23.64 -3.48 17.31
CA SER A 138 -24.08 -4.07 18.58
C SER A 138 -23.44 -5.44 18.87
N GLY A 139 -22.26 -5.73 18.32
CA GLY A 139 -21.63 -7.06 18.39
C GLY A 139 -22.47 -8.20 17.78
N ARG A 140 -23.48 -7.86 16.96
CA ARG A 140 -24.48 -8.77 16.38
C ARG A 140 -24.50 -8.74 14.86
N GLY A 141 -23.62 -7.98 14.23
CA GLY A 141 -23.48 -7.89 12.79
C GLY A 141 -22.02 -7.69 12.38
N GLU A 142 -21.77 -7.81 11.09
CA GLU A 142 -20.48 -7.49 10.49
C GLU A 142 -20.55 -6.11 9.85
N CYS A 143 -19.50 -5.31 10.04
CA CYS A 143 -19.43 -3.99 9.44
C CYS A 143 -19.03 -4.13 7.96
N MET A 144 -19.91 -3.69 7.07
CA MET A 144 -19.73 -3.77 5.63
C MET A 144 -19.59 -2.38 5.03
N CYS A 145 -18.84 -2.29 3.94
CA CYS A 145 -18.58 -1.03 3.26
C CYS A 145 -19.04 -1.06 1.83
N ASP A 146 -19.90 -0.11 1.48
CA ASP A 146 -20.43 -0.01 0.13
C ASP A 146 -19.48 0.85 -0.72
N GLY A 147 -18.41 0.20 -1.19
CA GLY A 147 -17.51 0.70 -2.24
C GLY A 147 -17.07 2.16 -2.08
N ASP A 148 -17.45 2.99 -3.05
CA ASP A 148 -16.94 4.37 -3.27
C ASP A 148 -17.34 5.40 -2.20
N LYS A 149 -18.14 5.04 -1.20
CA LYS A 149 -18.58 5.96 -0.14
C LYS A 149 -17.99 5.58 1.21
N CYS A 150 -17.78 6.57 2.08
CA CYS A 150 -17.59 6.36 3.52
C CYS A 150 -18.90 5.93 4.22
N ASP A 151 -19.74 5.15 3.54
CA ASP A 151 -20.98 4.60 4.09
C ASP A 151 -20.67 3.18 4.53
N CYS A 152 -20.69 2.97 5.83
CA CYS A 152 -20.47 1.67 6.43
C CYS A 152 -21.79 1.25 7.08
N ASP A 153 -22.34 0.15 6.61
CA ASP A 153 -23.60 -0.41 7.10
C ASP A 153 -23.33 -1.72 7.85
N CYS A 154 -24.17 -2.01 8.84
CA CYS A 154 -24.09 -3.27 9.55
C CYS A 154 -24.90 -4.36 8.84
N GLU A 155 -24.23 -5.43 8.42
CA GLU A 155 -24.91 -6.65 8.00
C GLU A 155 -25.28 -7.47 9.24
N CYS A 156 -26.56 -7.36 9.62
CA CYS A 156 -27.05 -7.96 10.84
C CYS A 156 -27.13 -9.49 10.76
N GLY A 157 -26.51 -10.13 11.75
CA GLY A 157 -26.57 -11.58 11.94
C GLY A 157 -27.97 -12.05 12.34
N THR A 158 -28.09 -13.35 12.58
CA THR A 158 -29.35 -13.97 13.01
C THR A 158 -29.39 -14.18 14.52
N ALA A 159 -30.54 -13.91 15.13
CA ALA A 159 -30.80 -14.16 16.53
C ALA A 159 -30.78 -15.67 16.81
N PRO A 160 -30.08 -16.13 17.86
CA PRO A 160 -29.86 -17.55 18.11
C PRO A 160 -31.14 -18.31 18.52
N LEU A 161 -32.18 -17.61 18.98
CA LEU A 161 -33.42 -18.21 19.48
C LEU A 161 -34.50 -18.31 18.42
N SER A 162 -34.73 -17.25 17.64
CA SER A 162 -35.75 -17.20 16.59
C SER A 162 -35.22 -17.54 15.20
N GLY A 163 -33.91 -17.45 14.98
CA GLY A 163 -33.29 -17.61 13.66
C GLY A 163 -33.61 -16.46 12.68
N GLN A 164 -34.25 -15.40 13.15
CA GLN A 164 -34.54 -14.19 12.38
C GLN A 164 -33.37 -13.20 12.48
N HIS A 165 -33.19 -12.34 11.48
CA HIS A 165 -32.12 -11.33 11.49
C HIS A 165 -32.38 -10.26 12.55
N TYR A 166 -31.31 -9.70 13.12
CA TYR A 166 -31.41 -8.42 13.82
C TYR A 166 -31.74 -7.30 12.82
N PHE A 167 -32.31 -6.19 13.29
CA PHE A 167 -32.68 -5.04 12.46
C PHE A 167 -32.23 -3.72 13.10
N GLU A 168 -32.48 -2.61 12.41
CA GLU A 168 -31.88 -1.29 12.63
C GLU A 168 -30.43 -1.19 12.11
N ASP A 169 -29.98 0.04 11.87
CA ASP A 169 -28.69 0.33 11.25
C ASP A 169 -27.50 -0.15 12.11
N ASP A 170 -27.70 -0.34 13.42
CA ASP A 170 -26.70 -0.82 14.39
C ASP A 170 -26.90 -2.28 14.82
N CYS A 171 -27.84 -3.02 14.23
CA CYS A 171 -28.23 -4.38 14.63
C CYS A 171 -28.60 -4.52 16.12
N GLY A 172 -29.02 -3.42 16.77
CA GLY A 172 -29.40 -3.42 18.18
C GLY A 172 -30.68 -4.21 18.44
N CYS A 173 -31.55 -4.32 17.43
CA CYS A 173 -32.91 -4.79 17.65
C CYS A 173 -33.16 -6.25 17.30
N ASP A 174 -33.65 -6.98 18.30
CA ASP A 174 -34.06 -8.38 18.20
C ASP A 174 -35.55 -8.47 17.80
N PRO A 175 -35.94 -9.34 16.84
CA PRO A 175 -37.34 -9.58 16.47
C PRO A 175 -38.26 -9.94 17.61
N ASP A 176 -37.74 -10.56 18.66
CA ASP A 176 -38.55 -11.03 19.78
C ASP A 176 -38.72 -9.97 20.87
N ASN A 177 -37.87 -8.92 20.89
CA ASN A 177 -37.80 -7.98 22.02
C ASN A 177 -37.80 -6.49 21.66
N CYS A 178 -37.58 -6.12 20.40
CA CYS A 178 -37.68 -4.73 19.97
C CYS A 178 -39.09 -4.38 19.54
N TYR A 179 -39.89 -3.94 20.51
CA TYR A 179 -41.15 -3.27 20.23
C TYR A 179 -40.85 -1.89 19.67
N ASN A 180 -40.99 -1.74 18.36
CA ASN A 180 -40.89 -0.43 17.71
C ASN A 180 -42.20 0.34 17.97
N GLU A 181 -42.21 1.29 18.92
CA GLU A 181 -43.35 2.20 19.12
C GLU A 181 -43.61 3.10 17.89
N GLN A 182 -42.72 3.06 16.88
CA GLN A 182 -42.79 3.94 15.72
C GLN A 182 -43.59 3.41 14.53
N TYR A 183 -44.07 2.15 14.57
CA TYR A 183 -45.02 1.62 13.57
C TYR A 183 -46.08 0.68 14.20
N PRO A 184 -47.23 1.21 14.66
CA PRO A 184 -48.33 0.37 15.06
C PRO A 184 -49.06 -0.10 13.79
N GLY A 185 -48.89 -1.37 13.42
CA GLY A 185 -49.81 -2.08 12.54
C GLY A 185 -49.27 -2.44 11.16
N VAL A 186 -48.71 -3.65 11.07
CA VAL A 186 -48.95 -4.50 9.90
C VAL A 186 -49.44 -5.87 10.40
N SER A 187 -50.71 -5.89 10.80
CA SER A 187 -51.61 -7.06 10.76
C SER A 187 -53.04 -6.56 10.83
#